data_AF-Q8REC8-F1
#
_entry.id   AF-Q8REC8-F1
#
_cell.length_a   1.000
_cell.length_b   1.000
_cell.length_c   1.000
_cell.angle_alpha   90.00
_cell.angle_beta   90.00
_cell.angle_gamma   90.00
#
_symmetry.space_group_name_H-M   'P 1'
#
loop_
_entity.id
_entity.type
_entity.pdbx_description
1 polymer ?
#
loop_
_entity_poly.entity_id
_entity_poly.type
_entity_poly.pdbx_seq_one_letter_code
_entity_poly.pdbx_strand_id
1 'polypeptide(L)'
;MQEYCSLKEKSKEIEELKNSEYKKKLEEFKALKKEIADKKKKEDKKLETFKQLSEEEKKVKLEEEKYKEDFKKFEYESYTKPYSYFQNLVTSLKNYEILNDIFLILHIKANKQTLKDIEENIYNLQSLGRSEDFVEVVECKMVELQEFSRNIRVSKFSMYLKNEDVSDKKIIPLAVDQDHQAGGTKYYLDKNYKLEKNRRIFKKVPVIYSNFIGAKNSSENVKLDYLEILSQDKKQEILVNFL
;
A
#
# COMPACT_ATOMS: atom_id res chain seq x y z
N MET A 1 -20.16 0.35 -3.23
CA MET A 1 -21.05 -0.05 -2.11
C MET A 1 -21.93 -1.24 -2.47
N GLN A 2 -22.65 -1.23 -3.60
CA GLN A 2 -23.49 -2.37 -4.02
C GLN A 2 -22.72 -3.70 -4.11
N GLU A 3 -21.53 -3.71 -4.73
CA GLU A 3 -20.69 -4.92 -4.83
C GLU A 3 -20.37 -5.56 -3.47
N TYR A 4 -20.06 -4.74 -2.46
CA TYR A 4 -19.81 -5.21 -1.09
C TYR A 4 -21.08 -5.79 -0.44
N CYS A 5 -22.24 -5.16 -0.65
CA CYS A 5 -23.52 -5.68 -0.16
C CYS A 5 -23.83 -7.03 -0.81
N SER A 6 -23.64 -7.16 -2.13
CA SER A 6 -23.83 -8.43 -2.84
C SER A 6 -22.88 -9.52 -2.35
N LEU A 7 -21.64 -9.19 -1.98
CA LEU A 7 -20.73 -10.16 -1.36
C LEU A 7 -21.21 -10.64 0.02
N LYS A 8 -21.88 -9.79 0.81
CA LYS A 8 -22.49 -10.22 2.07
C LYS A 8 -23.66 -11.18 1.86
N GLU A 9 -24.49 -10.94 0.84
CA GLU A 9 -25.57 -11.86 0.46
C GLU A 9 -24.99 -13.20 0.01
N LYS A 10 -23.97 -13.15 -0.86
CA LYS A 10 -23.26 -14.33 -1.35
C LYS A 10 -22.60 -15.14 -0.22
N SER A 11 -22.11 -14.49 0.83
CA SER A 11 -21.62 -15.17 2.04
C SER A 11 -22.71 -16.02 2.70
N LYS A 12 -23.94 -15.51 2.78
CA LYS A 12 -25.07 -16.25 3.36
C LYS A 12 -25.49 -17.42 2.48
N GLU A 13 -25.55 -17.21 1.16
CA GLU A 13 -25.84 -18.27 0.19
C GLU A 13 -24.81 -19.41 0.27
N ILE A 14 -23.51 -19.09 0.36
CA ILE A 14 -22.45 -20.10 0.53
C ILE A 14 -22.63 -20.86 1.85
N GLU A 15 -23.01 -20.17 2.92
CA GLU A 15 -23.26 -20.79 4.24
C GLU A 15 -24.49 -21.73 4.21
N GLU A 16 -25.56 -21.35 3.51
CA GLU A 16 -26.72 -22.19 3.27
C GLU A 16 -26.36 -23.43 2.44
N LEU A 17 -25.61 -23.28 1.35
CA LEU A 17 -25.10 -24.39 0.53
C LEU A 17 -24.20 -25.34 1.34
N LYS A 18 -23.35 -24.77 2.20
CA LYS A 18 -22.46 -25.54 3.09
C LYS A 18 -23.25 -26.39 4.08
N ASN A 19 -24.32 -25.83 4.64
CA ASN A 19 -25.17 -26.49 5.64
C ASN A 19 -26.19 -27.47 5.04
N SER A 20 -26.49 -27.34 3.75
CA SER A 20 -27.43 -28.19 3.02
C SER A 20 -26.73 -29.20 2.12
N GLU A 21 -26.53 -28.89 0.84
CA GLU A 21 -26.04 -29.79 -0.20
C GLU A 21 -24.65 -30.35 0.10
N TYR A 22 -23.72 -29.49 0.52
CA TYR A 22 -22.36 -29.92 0.83
C TYR A 22 -22.31 -30.92 1.98
N LYS A 23 -23.05 -30.65 3.05
CA LYS A 23 -23.14 -31.54 4.22
C LYS A 23 -23.81 -32.87 3.86
N LYS A 24 -24.92 -32.84 3.12
CA LYS A 24 -25.62 -34.06 2.65
C LYS A 24 -24.70 -34.94 1.80
N LYS A 25 -23.98 -34.35 0.85
CA LYS A 25 -23.07 -35.09 -0.04
C LYS A 25 -21.89 -35.70 0.72
N LEU A 26 -21.38 -35.03 1.76
CA LEU A 26 -20.39 -35.62 2.67
C LEU A 26 -20.95 -36.79 3.49
N GLU A 27 -22.23 -36.75 3.88
CA GLU A 27 -22.90 -37.86 4.55
C GLU A 27 -23.10 -39.06 3.61
N GLU A 28 -23.45 -38.81 2.34
CA GLU A 28 -23.52 -39.84 1.29
C GLU A 28 -22.18 -40.54 1.07
N PHE A 29 -21.06 -39.80 0.96
CA PHE A 29 -19.73 -40.40 0.87
C PHE A 29 -19.36 -41.24 2.08
N LYS A 30 -19.80 -40.86 3.29
CA LYS A 30 -19.59 -41.66 4.51
C LYS A 30 -20.42 -42.94 4.48
N ALA A 31 -21.67 -42.87 4.03
CA ALA A 31 -22.55 -44.03 3.91
C ALA A 31 -22.01 -45.04 2.89
N LEU A 32 -21.61 -44.58 1.70
CA LEU A 32 -21.02 -45.41 0.63
C LEU A 32 -19.75 -46.13 1.11
N LYS A 33 -18.85 -45.41 1.80
CA LYS A 33 -17.64 -46.04 2.35
C LYS A 33 -17.95 -47.10 3.41
N LYS A 34 -18.98 -46.89 4.23
CA LYS A 34 -19.43 -47.88 5.21
C LYS A 34 -20.00 -49.13 4.53
N GLU A 35 -20.81 -48.94 3.49
CA GLU A 35 -21.40 -50.04 2.73
C GLU A 35 -20.33 -50.89 2.03
N ILE A 36 -19.35 -50.25 1.37
CA ILE A 36 -18.21 -50.93 0.75
C ILE A 36 -17.39 -51.70 1.79
N ALA A 37 -17.14 -51.10 2.96
CA ALA A 37 -16.41 -51.76 4.04
C ALA A 37 -17.16 -52.98 4.60
N ASP A 38 -18.48 -52.90 4.73
CA ASP A 38 -19.30 -54.01 5.23
C ASP A 38 -19.46 -55.13 4.19
N LYS A 39 -19.49 -54.81 2.89
CA LYS A 39 -19.41 -55.80 1.79
C LYS A 39 -18.06 -56.52 1.79
N LYS A 40 -16.95 -55.79 1.94
CA LYS A 40 -15.59 -56.36 2.03
C LYS A 40 -15.41 -57.35 3.18
N LYS A 41 -16.09 -57.15 4.32
CA LYS A 41 -16.01 -58.07 5.47
C LYS A 41 -16.64 -59.44 5.20
N LYS A 42 -17.57 -59.52 4.24
CA LYS A 42 -18.33 -60.75 3.91
C LYS A 42 -17.71 -61.54 2.76
N GLU A 43 -16.71 -61.00 2.07
CA GLU A 43 -16.06 -61.64 0.92
C GLU A 43 -14.68 -62.20 1.24
N ASP A 44 -14.31 -63.29 0.56
CA ASP A 44 -12.99 -63.92 0.71
C ASP A 44 -11.90 -63.13 -0.04
N LYS A 45 -10.74 -62.92 0.59
CA LYS A 45 -9.68 -62.01 0.12
C LYS A 45 -9.04 -62.42 -1.21
N LYS A 46 -9.29 -63.66 -1.67
CA LYS A 46 -8.77 -64.21 -2.93
C LYS A 46 -9.72 -64.03 -4.13
N LEU A 47 -10.95 -63.58 -3.90
CA LEU A 47 -11.93 -63.36 -4.96
C LEU A 47 -11.68 -62.04 -5.71
N GLU A 48 -11.94 -62.07 -7.03
CA GLU A 48 -11.90 -60.89 -7.93
C GLU A 48 -12.77 -59.74 -7.40
N THR A 49 -13.90 -60.07 -6.76
CA THR A 49 -14.88 -59.14 -6.19
C THR A 49 -14.29 -58.30 -5.05
N PHE A 50 -13.41 -58.88 -4.21
CA PHE A 50 -12.73 -58.14 -3.14
C PHE A 50 -11.76 -57.08 -3.70
N LYS A 51 -11.08 -57.39 -4.82
CA LYS A 51 -10.21 -56.44 -5.52
C LYS A 51 -11.02 -55.27 -6.09
N GLN A 52 -12.15 -55.55 -6.75
CA GLN A 52 -13.05 -54.53 -7.29
C GLN A 52 -13.58 -53.58 -6.21
N LEU A 53 -14.08 -54.12 -5.09
CA LEU A 53 -14.51 -53.33 -3.93
C LEU A 53 -13.39 -52.46 -3.34
N SER A 54 -12.13 -52.89 -3.47
CA SER A 54 -10.97 -52.13 -3.01
C SER A 54 -10.61 -50.96 -3.92
N GLU A 55 -10.80 -51.12 -5.23
CA GLU A 55 -10.66 -50.03 -6.18
C GLU A 55 -11.78 -49.01 -6.05
N GLU A 56 -13.03 -49.47 -5.84
CA GLU A 56 -14.17 -48.59 -5.57
C GLU A 56 -13.96 -47.76 -4.29
N GLU A 57 -13.47 -48.36 -3.20
CA GLU A 57 -13.17 -47.62 -1.97
C GLU A 57 -12.14 -46.50 -2.21
N LYS A 58 -11.11 -46.77 -3.03
CA LYS A 58 -10.09 -45.77 -3.40
C LYS A 58 -10.69 -44.65 -4.25
N LYS A 59 -11.54 -44.98 -5.23
CA LYS A 59 -12.24 -43.99 -6.07
C LYS A 59 -13.13 -43.08 -5.22
N VAL A 60 -13.93 -43.66 -4.31
CA VAL A 60 -14.82 -42.89 -3.43
C VAL A 60 -14.02 -41.95 -2.50
N LYS A 61 -12.83 -42.37 -2.02
CA LYS A 61 -11.95 -41.48 -1.24
C LYS A 61 -11.41 -40.31 -2.07
N LEU A 62 -10.95 -40.58 -3.29
CA LEU A 62 -10.46 -39.56 -4.22
C LEU A 62 -11.57 -38.57 -4.60
N GLU A 63 -12.78 -39.05 -4.86
CA GLU A 63 -13.93 -38.20 -5.18
C GLU A 63 -14.34 -37.31 -4.00
N GLU A 64 -14.32 -37.82 -2.76
CA GLU A 64 -14.60 -37.00 -1.58
C GLU A 64 -13.54 -35.92 -1.38
N GLU A 65 -12.25 -36.25 -1.53
CA GLU A 65 -11.16 -35.27 -1.42
C GLU A 65 -11.29 -34.18 -2.47
N LYS A 66 -11.50 -34.57 -3.74
CA LYS A 66 -11.72 -33.63 -4.84
C LYS A 66 -12.93 -32.73 -4.60
N TYR A 67 -14.04 -33.28 -4.12
CA TYR A 67 -15.24 -32.51 -3.80
C TYR A 67 -15.00 -31.45 -2.71
N LYS A 68 -14.20 -31.78 -1.68
CA LYS A 68 -13.82 -30.83 -0.63
C LYS A 68 -12.91 -29.73 -1.16
N GLU A 69 -11.97 -30.07 -2.04
CA GLU A 69 -11.08 -29.09 -2.67
C GLU A 69 -11.84 -28.15 -3.61
N ASP A 70 -12.72 -28.70 -4.44
CA ASP A 70 -13.56 -27.92 -5.37
C ASP A 70 -14.45 -26.93 -4.59
N PHE A 71 -15.06 -27.37 -3.48
CA PHE A 71 -15.87 -26.47 -2.64
C PHE A 71 -15.02 -25.36 -1.99
N LYS A 72 -13.83 -25.67 -1.47
CA LYS A 72 -12.91 -24.66 -0.93
C LYS A 72 -12.48 -23.65 -2.00
N LYS A 73 -12.19 -24.13 -3.21
CA LYS A 73 -11.82 -23.27 -4.34
C LYS A 73 -12.97 -22.36 -4.73
N PHE A 74 -14.18 -22.90 -4.81
CA PHE A 74 -15.40 -22.13 -5.05
C PHE A 74 -15.62 -21.03 -4.00
N GLU A 75 -15.53 -21.36 -2.70
CA GLU A 75 -15.66 -20.40 -1.60
C GLU A 75 -14.59 -19.29 -1.68
N TYR A 76 -13.35 -19.68 -1.99
CA TYR A 76 -12.25 -18.75 -2.13
C TYR A 76 -12.42 -17.79 -3.32
N GLU A 77 -12.71 -18.31 -4.50
CA GLU A 77 -12.86 -17.50 -5.73
C GLU A 77 -14.12 -16.64 -5.71
N SER A 78 -15.22 -17.17 -5.17
CA SER A 78 -16.53 -16.52 -5.20
C SER A 78 -16.72 -15.48 -4.10
N TYR A 79 -16.04 -15.63 -2.97
CA TYR A 79 -16.21 -14.77 -1.81
C TYR A 79 -14.89 -14.32 -1.17
N THR A 80 -14.02 -15.23 -0.71
CA THR A 80 -12.85 -14.84 0.11
C THR A 80 -11.91 -13.87 -0.62
N LYS A 81 -11.60 -14.14 -1.90
CA LYS A 81 -10.74 -13.30 -2.73
C LYS A 81 -11.41 -11.95 -3.04
N PRO A 82 -12.63 -11.87 -3.58
CA PRO A 82 -13.33 -10.60 -3.78
C PRO A 82 -13.50 -9.77 -2.50
N TYR A 83 -13.88 -10.41 -1.39
CA TYR A 83 -14.09 -9.74 -0.11
C TYR A 83 -12.79 -9.13 0.45
N SER A 84 -11.64 -9.75 0.18
CA SER A 84 -10.33 -9.23 0.61
C SER A 84 -10.02 -7.83 0.09
N TYR A 85 -10.57 -7.44 -1.07
CA TYR A 85 -10.41 -6.10 -1.64
C TYR A 85 -11.12 -5.01 -0.83
N PHE A 86 -12.10 -5.39 0.00
CA PHE A 86 -12.89 -4.47 0.81
C PHE A 86 -12.45 -4.45 2.28
N GLN A 87 -11.35 -5.11 2.66
CA GLN A 87 -10.88 -5.16 4.05
C GLN A 87 -10.76 -3.78 4.72
N ASN A 88 -10.39 -2.74 3.97
CA ASN A 88 -10.30 -1.37 4.48
C ASN A 88 -11.66 -0.76 4.85
N LEU A 89 -12.73 -1.15 4.15
CA LEU A 89 -14.10 -0.63 4.34
C LEU A 89 -14.77 -1.14 5.63
N VAL A 90 -14.32 -2.30 6.16
CA VAL A 90 -14.97 -3.01 7.28
C VAL A 90 -14.29 -2.73 8.62
N THR A 91 -13.16 -2.01 8.62
CA THR A 91 -12.55 -1.63 9.89
C THR A 91 -13.41 -0.57 10.60
N SER A 92 -13.62 -0.75 11.90
CA SER A 92 -14.37 0.11 12.83
C SER A 92 -14.29 1.62 12.52
N LEU A 93 -15.26 2.42 13.00
CA LEU A 93 -15.15 3.89 12.99
C LEU A 93 -13.76 4.31 13.48
N LYS A 94 -12.95 4.84 12.57
CA LYS A 94 -11.60 5.32 12.85
C LYS A 94 -11.62 6.83 12.68
N ASN A 95 -11.27 7.51 13.76
CA ASN A 95 -11.05 8.95 13.73
C ASN A 95 -9.64 9.17 13.16
N TYR A 96 -9.56 9.95 12.09
CA TYR A 96 -8.30 10.36 11.50
C TYR A 96 -8.23 11.87 11.52
N GLU A 97 -7.07 12.38 11.90
CA GLU A 97 -6.73 13.77 11.63
C GLU A 97 -6.39 13.91 10.16
N ILE A 98 -6.98 14.90 9.50
CA ILE A 98 -6.75 15.19 8.09
C ILE A 98 -6.16 16.58 7.95
N LEU A 99 -5.20 16.71 7.04
CA LEU A 99 -4.70 18.02 6.62
C LEU A 99 -5.58 18.50 5.47
N ASN A 100 -6.18 19.66 5.63
CA ASN A 100 -7.01 20.29 4.60
C ASN A 100 -6.25 21.44 3.95
N ASP A 101 -6.60 21.75 2.70
CA ASP A 101 -6.08 22.89 1.93
C ASP A 101 -4.55 22.98 1.90
N ILE A 102 -3.89 21.84 1.67
CA ILE A 102 -2.44 21.76 1.58
C ILE A 102 -1.94 22.11 0.18
N PHE A 103 -0.82 22.82 0.13
CA PHE A 103 -0.06 23.06 -1.09
C PHE A 103 1.33 22.43 -0.95
N LEU A 104 1.73 21.60 -1.91
CA LEU A 104 2.98 20.85 -1.87
C LEU A 104 3.86 21.20 -3.07
N ILE A 105 5.15 21.35 -2.80
CA ILE A 105 6.20 21.44 -3.81
C ILE A 105 7.10 20.20 -3.63
N LEU A 106 7.28 19.43 -4.70
CA LEU A 106 8.08 18.22 -4.70
C LEU A 106 9.24 18.34 -5.68
N HIS A 107 10.46 18.44 -5.17
CA HIS A 107 11.67 18.33 -5.98
C HIS A 107 12.10 16.88 -6.09
N ILE A 108 12.04 16.32 -7.30
CA ILE A 108 12.35 14.92 -7.57
C ILE A 108 13.70 14.82 -8.29
N LYS A 109 14.63 14.03 -7.73
CA LYS A 109 15.92 13.71 -8.34
C LYS A 109 15.96 12.23 -8.71
N ALA A 110 16.07 11.95 -10.00
CA ALA A 110 16.20 10.59 -10.52
C ALA A 110 17.00 10.58 -11.84
N ASN A 111 17.15 9.40 -12.44
CA ASN A 111 17.69 9.30 -13.80
C ASN A 111 16.70 9.89 -14.82
N LYS A 112 17.20 10.25 -16.01
CA LYS A 112 16.42 10.93 -17.06
C LYS A 112 15.18 10.15 -17.50
N GLN A 113 15.26 8.83 -17.60
CA GLN A 113 14.13 8.01 -18.02
C GLN A 113 13.00 8.09 -16.99
N THR A 114 13.32 7.86 -15.71
CA THR A 114 12.34 7.95 -14.63
C THR A 114 11.71 9.33 -14.51
N LEU A 115 12.49 10.41 -14.69
CA LEU A 115 11.92 11.77 -14.67
C LEU A 115 10.94 12.01 -15.82
N LYS A 116 11.25 11.53 -17.03
CA LYS A 116 10.32 11.62 -18.17
C LYS A 116 9.05 10.82 -17.95
N ASP A 117 9.19 9.59 -17.44
CA ASP A 117 8.04 8.75 -17.14
C ASP A 117 7.09 9.44 -16.14
N ILE A 118 7.65 10.17 -15.15
CA ILE A 118 6.86 10.99 -14.22
C ILE A 118 6.20 12.15 -14.96
N GLU A 119 6.95 12.96 -15.70
CA GLU A 119 6.43 14.14 -16.42
C GLU A 119 5.26 13.77 -17.36
N GLU A 120 5.36 12.65 -18.07
CA GLU A 120 4.33 12.18 -19.00
C GLU A 120 3.06 11.66 -18.31
N ASN A 121 3.17 11.19 -17.05
CA ASN A 121 2.08 10.49 -16.36
C ASN A 121 1.55 11.19 -15.10
N ILE A 122 2.21 12.23 -14.60
CA ILE A 122 1.89 12.84 -13.30
C ILE A 122 0.46 13.38 -13.25
N TYR A 123 -0.09 13.86 -14.37
CA TYR A 123 -1.46 14.35 -14.47
C TYR A 123 -2.54 13.25 -14.34
N ASN A 124 -2.13 11.97 -14.34
CA ASN A 124 -3.03 10.85 -14.02
C ASN A 124 -3.14 10.60 -12.51
N LEU A 125 -2.39 11.32 -11.67
CA LEU A 125 -2.44 11.18 -10.21
C LEU A 125 -3.75 11.74 -9.66
N GLN A 126 -4.57 10.88 -9.06
CA GLN A 126 -5.89 11.25 -8.54
C GLN A 126 -5.89 11.56 -7.03
N SER A 127 -5.01 10.91 -6.27
CA SER A 127 -4.99 11.03 -4.82
C SER A 127 -3.57 10.87 -4.26
N LEU A 128 -3.34 11.40 -3.06
CA LEU A 128 -2.06 11.29 -2.35
C LEU A 128 -2.29 10.71 -0.94
N GLY A 129 -1.67 9.58 -0.64
CA GLY A 129 -1.89 8.87 0.61
C GLY A 129 -3.07 7.90 0.49
N ARG A 130 -4.27 8.32 0.85
CA ARG A 130 -5.47 7.48 0.75
C ARG A 130 -6.21 7.74 -0.57
N SER A 131 -7.08 6.80 -0.95
CA SER A 131 -7.88 6.92 -2.19
C SER A 131 -8.87 8.09 -2.14
N GLU A 132 -9.25 8.52 -0.94
CA GLU A 132 -10.19 9.61 -0.68
C GLU A 132 -9.52 10.99 -0.54
N ASP A 133 -8.18 11.05 -0.46
CA ASP A 133 -7.41 12.29 -0.35
C ASP A 133 -7.05 12.80 -1.75
N PHE A 134 -8.04 13.40 -2.44
CA PHE A 134 -7.89 13.88 -3.80
C PHE A 134 -6.86 15.00 -3.93
N VAL A 135 -6.12 15.01 -5.03
CA VAL A 135 -5.13 16.05 -5.32
C VAL A 135 -5.29 16.59 -6.74
N GLU A 136 -4.88 17.84 -6.92
CA GLU A 136 -4.76 18.48 -8.23
C GLU A 136 -3.28 18.75 -8.51
N VAL A 137 -2.80 18.31 -9.67
CA VAL A 137 -1.44 18.62 -10.14
C VAL A 137 -1.47 19.96 -10.86
N VAL A 138 -1.02 21.01 -10.17
CA VAL A 138 -0.99 22.37 -10.72
C VAL A 138 0.08 22.52 -11.80
N GLU A 139 1.27 21.95 -11.57
CA GLU A 139 2.42 22.11 -12.47
C GLU A 139 3.41 20.96 -12.32
N CYS A 140 4.02 20.56 -13.43
CA CYS A 140 5.19 19.69 -13.47
C CYS A 140 6.18 20.23 -14.51
N LYS A 141 7.43 20.45 -14.10
CA LYS A 141 8.49 21.00 -14.97
C LYS A 141 9.83 20.34 -14.67
N MET A 142 10.61 20.09 -15.71
CA MET A 142 12.04 19.83 -15.59
C MET A 142 12.76 21.14 -15.27
N VAL A 143 13.50 21.17 -14.15
CA VAL A 143 14.23 22.36 -13.70
C VAL A 143 15.71 22.04 -13.50
N GLU A 144 16.56 23.04 -13.76
CA GLU A 144 17.99 22.99 -13.45
C GLU A 144 18.26 23.82 -12.19
N LEU A 145 18.71 23.14 -11.13
CA LEU A 145 18.97 23.78 -9.85
C LEU A 145 20.27 24.58 -9.91
N GLN A 146 20.26 25.75 -9.29
CA GLN A 146 21.36 26.71 -9.34
C GLN A 146 22.32 26.54 -8.16
N GLU A 147 23.60 26.71 -8.44
CA GLU A 147 24.63 26.87 -7.41
C GLU A 147 24.61 28.31 -6.86
N PHE A 148 24.96 28.48 -5.59
CA PHE A 148 25.04 29.77 -4.94
C PHE A 148 26.18 29.82 -3.92
N SER A 149 26.72 31.02 -3.71
CA SER A 149 27.83 31.30 -2.79
C SER A 149 27.56 32.52 -1.88
N ARG A 150 26.27 32.78 -1.62
CA ARG A 150 25.80 33.87 -0.75
C ARG A 150 24.80 33.37 0.27
N ASN A 151 24.65 34.11 1.36
CA ASN A 151 23.63 33.82 2.37
C ASN A 151 22.23 33.94 1.77
N ILE A 152 21.50 32.84 1.77
CA ILE A 152 20.09 32.76 1.39
C ILE A 152 19.29 32.42 2.64
N ARG A 153 18.15 33.10 2.81
CA ARG A 153 17.20 32.85 3.90
C ARG A 153 15.79 32.85 3.32
N VAL A 154 15.03 31.78 3.58
CA VAL A 154 13.67 31.60 3.04
C VAL A 154 12.73 31.17 4.14
N SER A 155 11.56 31.83 4.22
CA SER A 155 10.55 31.61 5.27
C SER A 155 9.13 31.36 4.75
N LYS A 156 8.95 31.32 3.42
CA LYS A 156 7.62 31.27 2.82
C LYS A 156 7.02 29.86 2.83
N PHE A 157 7.86 28.83 2.80
CA PHE A 157 7.44 27.44 2.76
C PHE A 157 8.08 26.66 3.90
N SER A 158 7.32 25.71 4.44
CA SER A 158 7.85 24.70 5.32
C SER A 158 8.53 23.58 4.54
N MET A 159 9.64 23.08 5.04
CA MET A 159 10.44 22.05 4.39
C MET A 159 10.95 21.01 5.38
N TYR A 160 11.08 19.78 4.90
CA TYR A 160 11.84 18.74 5.57
C TYR A 160 13.32 18.81 5.17
N LEU A 161 14.18 18.99 6.14
CA LEU A 161 15.62 19.08 5.99
C LEU A 161 16.27 17.74 6.33
N LYS A 162 17.24 17.30 5.53
CA LYS A 162 18.08 16.16 5.85
C LYS A 162 18.83 16.44 7.15
N ASN A 163 18.64 15.59 8.17
CA ASN A 163 19.20 15.83 9.50
C ASN A 163 20.74 15.96 9.50
N GLU A 164 21.43 15.22 8.62
CA GLU A 164 22.88 15.32 8.44
C GLU A 164 23.30 16.71 7.95
N ASP A 165 22.61 17.29 6.97
CA ASP A 165 22.96 18.60 6.41
C ASP A 165 22.68 19.73 7.42
N VAL A 166 21.72 19.54 8.33
CA VAL A 166 21.49 20.42 9.48
C VAL A 166 22.63 20.31 10.50
N SER A 167 23.03 19.08 10.82
CA SER A 167 24.12 18.81 11.77
C SER A 167 25.46 19.37 11.27
N ASP A 168 25.71 19.24 9.97
CA ASP A 168 26.89 19.77 9.26
C ASP A 168 26.80 21.28 8.97
N LYS A 169 25.69 21.94 9.34
CA LYS A 169 25.41 23.36 9.09
C LYS A 169 25.47 23.77 7.60
N LYS A 170 25.19 22.83 6.69
CA LYS A 170 25.00 23.13 5.25
C LYS A 170 23.69 23.87 5.01
N ILE A 171 22.68 23.56 5.82
CA ILE A 171 21.39 24.26 5.89
C ILE A 171 20.98 24.36 7.36
N ILE A 172 20.42 25.48 7.78
CA ILE A 172 20.11 25.73 9.20
C ILE A 172 18.66 26.18 9.36
N PRO A 173 17.89 25.56 10.28
CA PRO A 173 16.69 26.18 10.82
C PRO A 173 17.05 27.51 11.48
N LEU A 174 16.20 28.51 11.27
CA LEU A 174 16.33 29.84 11.85
C LEU A 174 15.19 30.08 12.84
N ALA A 175 15.42 30.96 13.80
CA ALA A 175 14.39 31.40 14.74
C ALA A 175 13.38 32.29 14.00
N VAL A 176 12.09 32.03 14.19
CA VAL A 176 11.01 32.81 13.59
C VAL A 176 10.81 34.16 14.30
N ASP A 177 11.17 34.24 15.58
CA ASP A 177 11.15 35.46 16.39
C ASP A 177 12.17 35.36 17.55
N GLN A 178 12.16 36.32 18.47
CA GLN A 178 13.08 36.36 19.62
C GLN A 178 12.72 35.36 20.73
N ASP A 179 11.47 34.88 20.76
CA ASP A 179 10.92 34.05 21.82
C ASP A 179 11.06 32.55 21.51
N HIS A 180 11.17 32.18 20.24
CA HIS A 180 11.30 30.80 19.79
C HIS A 180 12.74 30.44 19.40
N GLN A 181 13.27 29.38 20.02
CA GLN A 181 14.59 28.86 19.67
C GLN A 181 14.59 28.23 18.27
N ALA A 182 15.65 28.49 17.51
CA ALA A 182 15.91 27.80 16.25
C ALA A 182 16.13 26.31 16.49
N GLY A 183 15.54 25.43 15.68
CA GLY A 183 15.77 23.99 15.77
C GLY A 183 14.86 23.12 14.92
N GLY A 184 13.62 23.57 14.68
CA GLY A 184 12.62 22.77 13.97
C GLY A 184 12.19 21.51 14.74
N THR A 185 11.33 20.71 14.12
CA THR A 185 10.79 19.47 14.73
C THR A 185 11.39 18.24 14.06
N LYS A 186 11.92 17.31 14.84
CA LYS A 186 12.53 16.08 14.32
C LYS A 186 11.46 15.04 13.96
N TYR A 187 11.54 14.51 12.74
CA TYR A 187 10.68 13.43 12.25
C TYR A 187 11.51 12.31 11.60
N TYR A 188 10.84 11.20 11.32
CA TYR A 188 11.36 10.11 10.50
C TYR A 188 10.45 9.92 9.29
N LEU A 189 10.95 10.24 8.10
CA LEU A 189 10.21 10.05 6.86
C LEU A 189 10.46 8.67 6.26
N ASP A 190 9.41 8.10 5.70
CA ASP A 190 9.50 6.89 4.88
C ASP A 190 10.05 7.23 3.52
N LYS A 191 11.16 6.59 3.14
CA LYS A 191 11.77 6.72 1.82
C LYS A 191 11.48 5.48 0.99
N ASN A 192 12.51 4.69 0.69
CA ASN A 192 12.36 3.47 -0.10
C ASN A 192 11.82 2.34 0.78
N TYR A 193 11.06 1.41 0.20
CA TYR A 193 10.58 0.23 0.89
C TYR A 193 11.05 -1.07 0.25
N LYS A 194 11.06 -2.14 1.05
CA LYS A 194 11.16 -3.53 0.58
C LYS A 194 9.85 -4.25 0.87
N LEU A 195 9.52 -5.24 0.05
CA LEU A 195 8.39 -6.12 0.30
C LEU A 195 8.86 -7.33 1.10
N GLU A 196 8.31 -7.51 2.29
CA GLU A 196 8.53 -8.68 3.13
C GLU A 196 7.18 -9.25 3.57
N LYS A 197 6.90 -10.52 3.25
CA LYS A 197 5.62 -11.19 3.58
C LYS A 197 4.38 -10.36 3.21
N ASN A 198 4.35 -9.79 1.99
CA ASN A 198 3.30 -8.88 1.49
C ASN A 198 3.11 -7.60 2.30
N ARG A 199 4.11 -7.17 3.06
CA ARG A 199 4.12 -5.90 3.79
C ARG A 199 5.25 -5.02 3.28
N ARG A 200 5.00 -3.71 3.17
CA ARG A 200 6.04 -2.72 2.86
C ARG A 200 6.81 -2.41 4.14
N ILE A 201 8.11 -2.65 4.13
CA ILE A 201 9.04 -2.26 5.18
C ILE A 201 9.82 -1.06 4.68
N PHE A 202 9.51 0.12 5.21
CA PHE A 202 10.09 1.38 4.79
C PHE A 202 11.41 1.66 5.51
N LYS A 203 12.39 2.22 4.77
CA LYS A 203 13.58 2.84 5.34
C LYS A 203 13.20 4.21 5.88
N LYS A 204 13.34 4.37 7.20
CA LYS A 204 13.15 5.65 7.90
C LYS A 204 14.38 6.54 7.74
N VAL A 205 14.18 7.80 7.37
CA VAL A 205 15.23 8.83 7.25
C VAL A 205 14.95 9.94 8.27
N PRO A 206 15.89 10.27 9.16
CA PRO A 206 15.72 11.36 10.10
C PRO A 206 15.75 12.71 9.37
N VAL A 207 14.77 13.54 9.64
CA VAL A 207 14.63 14.88 9.06
C VAL A 207 14.23 15.90 10.11
N ILE A 208 14.46 17.17 9.80
CA ILE A 208 14.00 18.32 10.59
C ILE A 208 12.96 19.09 9.78
N TYR A 209 11.75 19.22 10.30
CA TYR A 209 10.71 20.07 9.73
C TYR A 209 10.90 21.51 10.23
N SER A 210 11.00 22.46 9.31
CA SER A 210 11.17 23.88 9.63
C SER A 210 10.53 24.78 8.57
N ASN A 211 10.05 25.95 8.99
CA ASN A 211 9.41 26.96 8.14
C ASN A 211 10.31 28.18 7.88
N PHE A 212 11.44 28.31 8.57
CA PHE A 212 12.39 29.38 8.31
C PHE A 212 13.80 28.80 8.32
N ILE A 213 14.47 28.91 7.19
CA ILE A 213 15.73 28.23 6.95
C ILE A 213 16.73 29.15 6.26
N GLY A 214 18.01 28.83 6.37
CA GLY A 214 19.05 29.50 5.61
C GLY A 214 20.22 28.60 5.25
N ALA A 215 20.95 29.00 4.22
CA ALA A 215 22.18 28.36 3.77
C ALA A 215 23.16 29.42 3.27
N LYS A 216 24.46 29.21 3.49
CA LYS A 216 25.51 30.17 3.08
C LYS A 216 26.03 29.91 1.68
N ASN A 217 26.16 28.64 1.30
CA ASN A 217 26.61 28.20 0.00
C ASN A 217 25.85 26.92 -0.37
N SER A 218 25.86 26.58 -1.65
CA SER A 218 25.42 25.27 -2.10
C SER A 218 26.28 24.14 -1.54
N SER A 219 25.69 22.96 -1.49
CA SER A 219 26.37 21.70 -1.21
C SER A 219 25.83 20.60 -2.12
N GLU A 220 26.24 19.36 -1.93
CA GLU A 220 25.74 18.23 -2.73
C GLU A 220 24.21 18.13 -2.71
N ASN A 221 23.59 18.32 -1.54
CA ASN A 221 22.14 18.18 -1.35
C ASN A 221 21.41 19.50 -1.20
N VAL A 222 22.12 20.64 -1.08
CA VAL A 222 21.51 21.96 -0.88
C VAL A 222 21.76 22.83 -2.11
N LYS A 223 20.69 23.15 -2.84
CA LYS A 223 20.72 23.96 -4.07
C LYS A 223 19.65 25.05 -4.03
N LEU A 224 19.65 25.91 -5.03
CA LEU A 224 18.67 26.98 -5.19
C LEU A 224 17.76 26.70 -6.39
N ASP A 225 16.47 26.96 -6.22
CA ASP A 225 15.47 27.01 -7.27
C ASP A 225 14.71 28.35 -7.24
N TYR A 226 14.01 28.64 -8.33
CA TYR A 226 13.24 29.86 -8.53
C TYR A 226 11.82 29.52 -8.93
N LEU A 227 10.89 29.58 -7.99
CA LEU A 227 9.48 29.35 -8.25
C LEU A 227 8.83 30.57 -8.90
N GLU A 228 8.25 30.38 -10.07
CA GLU A 228 7.39 31.36 -10.72
C GLU A 228 5.96 31.16 -10.24
N ILE A 229 5.39 32.19 -9.61
CA ILE A 229 3.98 32.19 -9.23
C ILE A 229 3.27 33.11 -10.22
N LEU A 230 2.30 32.58 -10.97
CA LEU A 230 1.59 33.27 -12.07
C LEU A 230 0.93 34.61 -11.68
N SER A 231 0.79 34.89 -10.37
CA SER A 231 0.24 36.13 -9.82
C SER A 231 1.29 37.12 -9.29
N GLN A 232 2.59 36.83 -9.43
CA GLN A 232 3.68 37.65 -8.90
C GLN A 232 4.74 37.93 -9.96
N ASP A 233 5.08 39.21 -10.17
CA ASP A 233 6.11 39.65 -11.13
C ASP A 233 7.55 39.20 -10.77
N LYS A 234 7.76 38.60 -9.59
CA LYS A 234 9.07 38.19 -9.11
C LYS A 234 9.10 36.70 -8.79
N LYS A 235 10.11 36.02 -9.34
CA LYS A 235 10.44 34.64 -8.96
C LYS A 235 10.81 34.58 -7.48
N GLN A 236 10.38 33.52 -6.81
CA GLN A 236 10.67 33.29 -5.41
C GLN A 236 11.81 32.31 -5.25
N GLU A 237 12.80 32.69 -4.45
CA GLU A 237 13.90 31.82 -4.08
C GLU A 237 13.39 30.69 -3.20
N ILE A 238 13.72 29.46 -3.57
CA ILE A 238 13.45 28.26 -2.79
C ILE A 238 14.76 27.51 -2.59
N LEU A 239 15.11 27.24 -1.34
CA LEU A 239 16.19 26.31 -1.03
C LEU A 239 15.66 24.89 -1.20
N VAL A 240 16.38 24.07 -1.97
CA VAL A 240 16.08 22.65 -2.16
C VAL A 240 17.04 21.85 -1.31
N ASN A 241 16.53 20.95 -0.48
CA ASN A 241 17.35 19.99 0.26
C ASN A 241 16.95 18.53 -0.05
N PHE A 242 17.81 17.80 -0.75
CA PHE A 242 17.57 16.40 -1.05
C PHE A 242 17.81 15.49 0.16
N LEU A 243 16.83 14.63 0.45
CA LEU A 243 16.88 13.61 1.50
C LEU A 243 17.63 12.36 1.04
#